data_AF-X1DR31-F1
#
_entry.id   AF-X1DR31-F1
#
_cell.length_a   1.000
_cell.length_b   1.000
_cell.length_c   1.000
_cell.angle_alpha   90.00
_cell.angle_beta   90.00
_cell.angle_gamma   90.00
#
_symmetry.space_group_name_H-M   'P 1'
#
loop_
_entity.id
_entity.type
_entity.pdbx_description
1 polymer ?
#
loop_
_entity_poly.entity_id
_entity_poly.type
_entity_poly.pdbx_seq_one_letter_code
_entity_poly.pdbx_strand_id
1 'polypeptide(L)'
;MGEILLEELKAEIKIEPEKISLSLENFIREYTEKLEREGVILGLSGGIDSAVIAVLCVRALSPKKTFALIMPEKDSKKEHIQDALNFARELEIEAKLIDITPYLEKLGYI
;
A
#
# COMPACT_ATOMS: atom_id res chain seq x y z
N MET A 1 11.92 -25.78 -17.15
CA MET A 1 11.28 -25.90 -15.82
C MET A 1 10.66 -24.59 -15.35
N GLY A 2 11.26 -23.41 -15.59
CA GLY A 2 10.69 -22.11 -15.21
C GLY A 2 9.53 -21.60 -16.07
N GLU A 3 9.47 -21.93 -17.37
CA GLU A 3 8.37 -21.51 -18.26
C GLU A 3 7.06 -22.23 -17.90
N ILE A 4 7.08 -23.57 -17.85
CA ILE A 4 5.93 -24.41 -17.47
C ILE A 4 5.25 -23.94 -16.17
N LEU A 5 6.03 -23.61 -15.13
CA LEU A 5 5.51 -23.10 -13.85
C LEU A 5 4.82 -21.73 -14.00
N LEU A 6 5.31 -20.85 -14.87
CA LEU A 6 4.74 -19.51 -15.06
C LEU A 6 3.45 -19.57 -15.88
N GLU A 7 3.38 -20.44 -16.89
CA GLU A 7 2.16 -20.70 -17.65
C GLU A 7 1.06 -21.33 -16.78
N GLU A 8 1.42 -22.29 -15.93
CA GLU A 8 0.51 -22.89 -14.94
C GLU A 8 0.01 -21.85 -13.94
N LEU A 9 0.89 -21.00 -13.40
CA LEU A 9 0.51 -19.91 -12.51
C LEU A 9 -0.46 -18.93 -13.18
N LYS A 10 -0.21 -18.57 -14.45
CA LYS A 10 -1.10 -17.69 -15.23
C LYS A 10 -2.46 -18.35 -15.52
N ALA A 11 -2.48 -19.67 -15.74
CA ALA A 11 -3.70 -20.42 -15.99
C ALA A 11 -4.58 -20.52 -14.74
N GLU A 12 -3.97 -20.60 -13.56
CA GLU A 12 -4.62 -20.63 -12.24
C GLU A 12 -5.00 -19.22 -11.73
N ILE A 13 -4.22 -18.18 -12.06
CA ILE A 13 -4.51 -16.77 -11.73
C ILE A 13 -5.51 -16.20 -12.76
N LYS A 14 -6.68 -16.85 -12.85
CA LYS A 14 -7.85 -16.26 -13.52
C LYS A 14 -8.58 -15.39 -12.53
N ILE A 15 -8.20 -14.12 -12.48
CA ILE A 15 -8.88 -13.11 -11.69
C ILE A 15 -9.76 -12.24 -12.58
N GLU A 16 -10.90 -11.82 -12.03
CA GLU A 16 -11.72 -10.70 -12.54
C GLU A 16 -11.34 -9.47 -11.70
N PRO A 17 -10.40 -8.60 -12.14
CA PRO A 17 -9.81 -7.58 -11.30
C PRO A 17 -10.83 -6.63 -10.68
N GLU A 18 -11.87 -6.26 -11.43
CA GLU A 18 -12.93 -5.37 -10.97
C GLU A 18 -13.74 -6.00 -9.84
N LYS A 19 -14.07 -7.29 -9.96
CA LYS A 19 -14.83 -8.04 -8.96
C LYS A 19 -14.03 -8.25 -7.68
N ILE A 20 -12.74 -8.57 -7.81
CA ILE A 20 -11.87 -8.74 -6.65
C ILE A 20 -11.61 -7.39 -5.97
N SER A 21 -11.39 -6.32 -6.74
CA SER A 21 -11.23 -4.97 -6.18
C SER A 21 -12.47 -4.56 -5.38
N LEU A 22 -13.67 -4.78 -5.93
CA LEU A 22 -14.92 -4.49 -5.22
C LEU A 22 -15.08 -5.34 -3.95
N SER A 23 -14.72 -6.63 -4.00
CA SER A 23 -14.72 -7.50 -2.83
C SER A 23 -13.78 -7.00 -1.73
N LEU A 24 -12.56 -6.58 -2.10
CA LEU A 24 -11.58 -6.02 -1.17
C LEU A 24 -12.00 -4.65 -0.63
N GLU A 25 -12.61 -3.80 -1.45
CA GLU A 25 -13.17 -2.51 -1.03
C GLU A 25 -14.29 -2.70 0.01
N ASN A 26 -15.18 -3.67 -0.21
CA ASN A 26 -16.22 -4.03 0.75
C ASN A 26 -15.62 -4.58 2.04
N PHE A 27 -14.64 -5.48 1.94
CA PHE A 27 -13.92 -5.99 3.11
C PHE A 27 -13.30 -4.87 3.94
N ILE A 28 -12.61 -3.91 3.30
CA ILE A 28 -12.01 -2.76 3.99
C ILE A 28 -13.09 -1.93 4.69
N ARG A 29 -14.21 -1.64 4.01
CA ARG A 29 -15.33 -0.87 4.57
C ARG A 29 -15.94 -1.58 5.78
N GLU A 30 -16.31 -2.85 5.63
CA GLU A 30 -16.94 -3.66 6.68
C GLU A 30 -16.04 -3.79 7.91
N TYR A 31 -14.75 -4.06 7.74
CA TYR A 31 -13.84 -4.20 8.88
C TYR A 31 -13.55 -2.86 9.56
N THR A 32 -13.46 -1.76 8.80
CA THR A 32 -13.30 -0.42 9.38
C THR A 32 -14.51 -0.07 10.25
N GLU A 33 -15.73 -0.35 9.77
CA GLU A 33 -16.97 -0.12 10.51
C GLU A 33 -17.11 -1.05 11.72
N LYS A 34 -16.88 -2.36 11.53
CA LYS A 34 -16.97 -3.38 12.59
C LYS A 34 -16.00 -3.12 13.75
N LEU A 35 -14.83 -2.56 13.45
CA LEU A 35 -13.81 -2.24 14.45
C LEU A 35 -13.94 -0.81 14.98
N GLU A 36 -15.00 -0.08 14.60
CA GLU A 36 -15.29 1.30 15.00
C GLU A 36 -14.10 2.24 14.75
N ARG A 37 -13.48 2.12 13.58
CA ARG A 37 -12.32 2.92 13.18
C ARG A 37 -12.74 4.08 12.27
N GLU A 38 -12.06 5.20 12.43
CA GLU A 38 -12.35 6.41 11.66
C GLU A 38 -11.72 6.40 10.25
N GLY A 39 -10.73 5.52 10.04
CA GLY A 39 -9.98 5.39 8.80
C GLY A 39 -8.87 4.35 8.89
N VAL A 40 -7.93 4.41 7.94
CA VAL A 40 -6.82 3.47 7.81
C VAL A 40 -5.47 4.20 7.71
N ILE A 41 -4.44 3.54 8.25
CA ILE A 41 -3.04 3.94 8.08
C ILE A 41 -2.32 2.82 7.32
N LEU A 42 -1.56 3.18 6.29
CA LEU A 42 -0.81 2.21 5.47
C LEU A 42 0.62 2.71 5.17
N GLY A 43 1.53 1.76 4.96
CA GLY A 43 2.87 2.07 4.46
C GLY A 43 2.83 2.27 2.95
N LEU A 44 3.39 3.39 2.46
CA LEU A 44 3.51 3.67 1.03
C LEU A 44 4.99 3.74 0.65
N SER A 45 5.46 2.73 -0.09
CA SER A 45 6.90 2.54 -0.37
C SER A 45 7.34 3.08 -1.73
N GLY A 46 6.40 3.42 -2.61
CA GLY A 46 6.65 3.70 -4.04
C GLY A 46 6.57 2.45 -4.93
N GLY A 47 6.30 1.28 -4.34
CA GLY A 47 6.04 0.03 -5.06
C GLY A 47 4.57 -0.19 -5.42
N ILE A 48 4.32 -1.00 -6.44
CA ILE A 48 2.99 -1.28 -6.99
C ILE A 48 2.02 -1.86 -5.95
N ASP A 49 2.49 -2.75 -5.07
CA ASP A 49 1.63 -3.40 -4.08
C ASP A 49 1.01 -2.36 -3.12
N SER A 50 1.85 -1.48 -2.56
CA SER A 50 1.40 -0.41 -1.67
C SER A 50 0.52 0.61 -2.39
N ALA A 51 0.77 0.85 -3.68
CA ALA A 51 -0.05 1.74 -4.50
C ALA A 51 -1.46 1.18 -4.72
N VAL A 52 -1.57 -0.13 -5.02
CA VAL A 52 -2.86 -0.82 -5.15
C VAL A 52 -3.65 -0.74 -3.86
N ILE A 53 -3.01 -1.02 -2.71
CA ILE A 53 -3.69 -0.92 -1.41
C ILE A 53 -4.17 0.50 -1.13
N ALA A 54 -3.35 1.52 -1.39
CA ALA A 54 -3.76 2.92 -1.20
C ALA A 54 -5.01 3.28 -2.01
N VAL A 55 -5.08 2.86 -3.28
CA VAL A 55 -6.25 3.09 -4.14
C VAL A 55 -7.48 2.36 -3.61
N LEU A 56 -7.34 1.09 -3.21
CA LEU A 56 -8.46 0.32 -2.65
C LEU A 56 -8.98 0.96 -1.36
N CYS A 57 -8.09 1.44 -0.48
CA CYS A 57 -8.46 2.17 0.74
C CYS A 57 -9.21 3.48 0.44
N VAL A 58 -8.73 4.27 -0.52
CA VAL A 58 -9.39 5.52 -0.93
C VAL A 58 -10.78 5.26 -1.51
N ARG A 59 -10.91 4.26 -2.38
CA ARG A 59 -12.20 3.84 -2.95
C ARG A 59 -13.17 3.29 -1.90
N ALA A 60 -12.64 2.51 -0.96
CA ALA A 60 -13.42 1.94 0.13
C ALA A 60 -13.88 2.99 1.15
N LEU A 61 -13.08 4.02 1.45
CA LEU A 61 -13.36 4.93 2.57
C LEU A 61 -13.51 6.38 2.11
N SER A 62 -12.38 6.99 1.73
CA SER A 62 -12.21 8.30 1.11
C SER A 62 -10.74 8.72 1.29
N PRO A 63 -10.26 9.74 0.56
CA PRO A 63 -8.93 10.30 0.78
C PRO A 63 -8.72 10.78 2.23
N LYS A 64 -9.73 11.46 2.81
CA LYS A 64 -9.69 11.98 4.19
C LYS A 64 -9.61 10.91 5.28
N LYS A 65 -10.01 9.67 4.97
CA LYS A 65 -9.96 8.52 5.89
C LYS A 65 -8.77 7.61 5.61
N THR A 66 -7.82 8.04 4.78
CA THR A 66 -6.66 7.25 4.36
C THR A 66 -5.41 8.07 4.64
N PHE A 67 -4.52 7.52 5.47
CA PHE A 67 -3.27 8.17 5.85
C PHE A 67 -2.08 7.28 5.48
N ALA A 68 -1.09 7.83 4.80
CA ALA A 68 0.10 7.11 4.37
C ALA A 68 1.33 7.41 5.23
N LEU A 69 2.10 6.38 5.54
CA LEU A 69 3.44 6.48 6.12
C LEU A 69 4.48 6.10 5.07
N ILE A 70 5.37 7.03 4.75
CA ILE A 70 6.51 6.81 3.87
C ILE A 70 7.73 6.68 4.78
N MET A 71 8.30 5.47 4.85
CA MET A 71 9.30 5.11 5.86
C MET A 71 10.63 4.70 5.24
N PRO A 72 11.41 5.65 4.67
CA PRO A 72 12.71 5.34 4.12
C PRO A 72 13.73 5.00 5.21
N GLU A 73 14.74 4.22 4.84
CA GLU A 73 15.98 4.02 5.58
C GLU A 73 17.21 4.47 4.74
N LYS A 74 18.42 4.35 5.29
CA LYS A 74 19.67 4.84 4.70
C LYS A 74 19.92 4.41 3.24
N ASP A 75 19.53 3.20 2.88
CA ASP A 75 19.75 2.57 1.58
C ASP A 75 18.52 2.73 0.66
N SER A 76 17.48 3.42 1.12
CA SER A 76 16.25 3.60 0.37
C SER A 76 16.47 4.54 -0.82
N LYS A 77 16.01 4.09 -1.99
CA LYS A 77 16.17 4.87 -3.21
C LYS A 77 15.30 6.11 -3.20
N LYS A 78 15.92 7.25 -3.53
CA LYS A 78 15.22 8.55 -3.64
C LYS A 78 14.06 8.54 -4.63
N GLU A 79 14.17 7.76 -5.70
CA GLU A 79 13.10 7.59 -6.70
C GLU A 79 11.82 7.03 -6.07
N HIS A 80 11.92 5.96 -5.27
CA HIS A 80 10.76 5.33 -4.63
C HIS A 80 10.09 6.24 -3.60
N ILE A 81 10.88 7.02 -2.87
CA ILE A 81 10.36 8.03 -1.94
C ILE A 81 9.56 9.09 -2.71
N GLN A 82 10.09 9.55 -3.85
CA GLN A 82 9.44 10.56 -4.66
C GLN A 82 8.15 10.03 -5.32
N ASP A 83 8.17 8.79 -5.79
CA ASP A 83 6.99 8.11 -6.34
C ASP A 83 5.90 8.00 -5.28
N ALA A 84 6.24 7.57 -4.06
CA ALA A 84 5.30 7.50 -2.94
C ALA A 84 4.68 8.88 -2.61
N LEU A 85 5.50 9.93 -2.55
CA LEU A 85 5.04 11.30 -2.27
C LEU A 85 4.12 11.84 -3.38
N ASN A 86 4.48 11.60 -4.64
CA ASN A 86 3.66 12.04 -5.78
C ASN A 86 2.34 11.29 -5.82
N PHE A 87 2.37 9.98 -5.61
CA PHE A 87 1.18 9.15 -5.63
C PHE A 87 0.20 9.50 -4.50
N ALA A 88 0.72 9.76 -3.29
CA ALA A 88 -0.11 10.25 -2.19
C ALA A 88 -0.79 11.59 -2.54
N ARG A 89 -0.08 12.50 -3.22
CA ARG A 89 -0.63 13.78 -3.68
C ARG A 89 -1.71 13.58 -4.74
N GLU A 90 -1.50 12.69 -5.70
CA GLU A 90 -2.48 12.37 -6.75
C GLU A 90 -3.76 11.75 -6.18
N LEU A 91 -3.65 10.94 -5.13
CA LEU A 91 -4.80 10.35 -4.42
C LEU A 91 -5.44 11.30 -3.40
N GLU A 92 -4.92 12.51 -3.22
CA GLU A 92 -5.37 13.49 -2.23
C GLU A 92 -5.37 12.96 -0.78
N ILE A 93 -4.48 12.01 -0.47
CA ILE A 93 -4.31 11.45 0.88
C ILE A 93 -3.24 12.21 1.65
N GLU A 94 -3.43 12.31 2.96
CA GLU A 94 -2.38 12.83 3.84
C GLU A 94 -1.25 11.79 3.96
N ALA A 95 0.00 12.24 3.85
CA ALA A 95 1.16 11.38 3.95
C ALA A 95 2.22 12.00 4.85
N LYS A 96 2.86 11.17 5.68
CA LYS A 96 3.99 11.56 6.52
C LYS A 96 5.23 10.76 6.15
N LEU A 97 6.32 11.49 5.90
CA LEU A 97 7.64 10.91 5.72
C LEU A 97 8.33 10.78 7.08
N ILE A 98 8.78 9.57 7.42
CA ILE A 98 9.46 9.25 8.68
C ILE A 98 10.72 8.46 8.35
N ASP A 99 11.89 9.07 8.51
CA ASP A 99 13.16 8.33 8.42
C ASP A 99 13.25 7.32 9.57
N ILE A 100 13.32 6.03 9.21
CA ILE A 100 13.40 4.93 10.18
C ILE A 100 14.85 4.52 10.49
N THR A 101 15.85 5.10 9.81
CA THR A 101 17.28 4.79 10.00
C THR A 101 17.70 4.83 11.47
N PRO A 102 17.39 5.90 12.25
CA PRO A 102 17.84 5.98 13.65
C PRO A 102 17.28 4.88 14.55
N TYR A 103 16.08 4.37 14.22
CA TYR A 103 15.44 3.30 14.98
C TYR A 103 16.07 1.95 14.65
N LEU A 104 16.41 1.72 13.38
CA LEU A 104 17.08 0.50 12.93
C LEU A 104 18.51 0.40 13.49
N GLU A 105 19.26 1.51 13.54
CA GLU A 105 20.58 1.58 14.18
C GLU A 105 20.49 1.22 15.67
N LYS A 106 19.52 1.81 16.38
CA LYS A 106 19.32 1.54 17.82
C LYS A 106 18.96 0.08 18.12
N LEU A 107 18.30 -0.59 17.18
CA LEU A 107 17.92 -2.01 17.29
C LEU A 107 19.03 -2.96 16.82
N GLY A 108 20.13 -2.44 16.25
CA GLY A 108 21.25 -3.24 15.76
C GLY A 108 20.99 -3.95 14.43
N TYR A 109 20.03 -3.47 13.63
CA TYR A 109 19.76 -4.01 12.30
C TYR A 109 20.68 -3.46 11.21
N ILE A 110 21.27 -2.27 11.45
CA ILE A 110 22.15 -1.56 10.51
C ILE A 110 23.28 -0.81 11.21
#